data_AF-A0A3L6JDR2-F1
#
_entry.id   AF-A0A3L6JDR2-F1
#
_cell.length_a   1.000
_cell.length_b   1.000
_cell.length_c   1.000
_cell.angle_alpha   90.00
_cell.angle_beta   90.00
_cell.angle_gamma   90.00
#
_symmetry.space_group_name_H-M   'P 1'
#
loop_
_entity.id
_entity.type
_entity.pdbx_description
1 polymer ?
#
loop_
_entity_poly.entity_id
_entity_poly.type
_entity_poly.pdbx_seq_one_letter_code
_entity_poly.pdbx_strand_id
1 'polypeptide(L)'
;MSPEQSAAIAEGREISLSEKQIESITDQLTAQAGIDSFLNATCKELLPFSSSLFVINDRLWKMMDRKIWDCRKMLAMTTIPLCTWDHDCETTRNPKGARRWPIKSNSMDIDLGPKPVLKIQGEGGDFSGFIEQSHLTARKWGIPDTRRLLPNYVFESLRIEANLDRAVLEIHPSPRDELDYDFSDNARVFFEHGFLVHVPGEDVTLQVGKRKPTQMAGDVLLLVGKRFDGDDDSNLELLVDIWLKAFEKRMASVK
;
A
#
# COMPACT_ATOMS: atom_id res chain seq x y z
N MET A 1 15.31 21.19 -22.18
CA MET A 1 14.45 20.31 -23.01
C MET A 1 15.33 19.71 -24.08
N SER A 2 15.36 18.38 -24.22
CA SER A 2 16.21 17.73 -25.23
C SER A 2 15.57 17.85 -26.63
N PRO A 3 16.36 17.80 -27.72
CA PRO A 3 15.83 17.76 -29.08
C PRO A 3 14.86 16.58 -29.32
N GLU A 4 15.10 15.43 -28.67
CA GLU A 4 14.20 14.27 -28.71
C GLU A 4 12.85 14.56 -28.05
N GLN A 5 12.83 15.28 -26.92
CA GLN A 5 11.59 15.66 -26.26
C GLN A 5 10.81 16.71 -27.07
N SER A 6 11.52 17.66 -27.70
CA SER A 6 10.89 18.62 -28.61
C SER A 6 10.29 17.95 -29.84
N ALA A 7 10.93 16.89 -30.37
CA ALA A 7 10.38 16.08 -31.45
C ALA A 7 9.19 15.22 -30.99
N ALA A 8 9.27 14.60 -29.81
CA ALA A 8 8.16 13.82 -29.25
C ALA A 8 6.90 14.69 -29.02
N ILE A 9 7.06 15.93 -28.52
CA ILE A 9 5.98 16.91 -28.37
C ILE A 9 5.37 17.27 -29.73
N ALA A 10 6.22 17.54 -30.72
CA ALA A 10 5.76 17.90 -32.07
C ALA A 10 5.01 16.75 -32.77
N GLU A 11 5.27 15.52 -32.35
CA GLU A 11 4.68 14.31 -32.92
C GLU A 11 3.58 13.67 -32.05
N GLY A 12 3.22 14.29 -30.93
CA GLY A 12 2.23 13.74 -30.00
C GLY A 12 2.61 12.40 -29.37
N ARG A 13 3.91 12.11 -29.28
CA ARG A 13 4.43 10.88 -28.66
C ARG A 13 4.56 11.05 -27.15
N GLU A 14 4.38 9.95 -26.43
CA GLU A 14 4.53 9.87 -24.97
C GLU A 14 5.93 10.31 -24.54
N ILE A 15 6.00 11.18 -23.53
CA ILE A 15 7.25 11.78 -23.07
C ILE A 15 7.61 11.13 -21.74
N SER A 16 8.65 10.31 -21.73
CA SER A 16 9.28 9.89 -20.49
C SER A 16 10.29 10.94 -20.03
N LEU A 17 10.26 11.26 -18.73
CA LEU A 17 11.26 12.10 -18.10
C LEU A 17 12.33 11.22 -17.47
N SER A 18 13.59 11.59 -17.66
CA SER A 18 14.68 10.97 -16.89
C SER A 18 14.60 11.36 -15.41
N GLU A 19 15.19 10.54 -14.54
CA GLU A 19 15.22 10.81 -13.09
C GLU A 19 15.78 12.21 -12.76
N LYS A 20 16.83 12.67 -13.47
CA LYS A 20 17.39 14.02 -13.32
C LYS A 20 16.42 15.13 -13.70
N GLN A 21 15.52 14.87 -14.65
CA GLN A 21 14.49 15.84 -15.04
C GLN A 21 13.38 15.90 -14.02
N ILE A 22 12.95 14.76 -13.47
CA ILE A 22 12.00 14.70 -12.36
C ILE A 22 12.57 15.43 -11.15
N GLU A 23 13.84 15.20 -10.82
CA GLU A 23 14.55 15.90 -9.74
C GLU A 23 14.59 17.41 -9.99
N SER A 24 14.98 17.86 -11.20
CA SER A 24 15.00 19.27 -11.55
C SER A 24 13.61 19.94 -11.49
N ILE A 25 12.55 19.22 -11.87
CA ILE A 25 11.17 19.73 -11.79
C ILE A 25 10.76 19.83 -10.32
N THR A 26 11.06 18.81 -9.53
CA THR A 26 10.81 18.79 -8.09
C THR A 26 11.50 19.96 -7.41
N ASP A 27 12.77 20.24 -7.73
CA ASP A 27 13.52 21.38 -7.21
C ASP A 27 12.87 22.72 -7.55
N GLN A 28 12.41 22.89 -8.79
CA GLN A 28 11.74 24.12 -9.21
C GLN A 28 10.38 24.32 -8.52
N LEU A 29 9.57 23.27 -8.46
CA LEU A 29 8.24 23.31 -7.83
C LEU A 29 8.36 23.57 -6.31
N THR A 30 9.30 22.89 -5.65
CA THR A 30 9.56 23.08 -4.23
C THR A 30 10.12 24.46 -3.91
N ALA A 31 10.94 25.05 -4.79
CA ALA A 31 11.42 26.41 -4.63
C ALA A 31 10.31 27.47 -4.81
N GLN A 32 9.31 27.20 -5.65
CA GLN A 32 8.21 28.14 -5.92
C GLN A 32 7.10 28.10 -4.86
N ALA A 33 6.63 26.91 -4.49
CA ALA A 33 5.47 26.73 -3.61
C ALA A 33 5.85 26.40 -2.15
N GLY A 34 7.10 26.00 -1.92
CA GLY A 34 7.48 25.27 -0.72
C GLY A 34 7.09 23.81 -0.81
N ILE A 35 8.00 22.92 -0.40
CA ILE A 35 7.83 21.47 -0.48
C ILE A 35 6.59 20.96 0.28
N ASP A 36 6.30 21.53 1.44
CA ASP A 36 5.15 21.13 2.27
C ASP A 36 3.82 21.54 1.62
N SER A 37 3.73 22.76 1.10
CA SER A 37 2.53 23.24 0.39
C SER A 37 2.25 22.39 -0.85
N PHE A 38 3.29 22.05 -1.60
CA PHE A 38 3.16 21.20 -2.78
C PHE A 38 2.62 19.83 -2.41
N LEU A 39 3.25 19.13 -1.45
CA LEU A 39 2.85 17.79 -1.02
C LEU A 39 1.40 17.76 -0.53
N ASN A 40 1.00 18.74 0.26
CA ASN A 40 -0.37 18.83 0.80
C ASN A 40 -1.41 19.12 -0.29
N ALA A 41 -1.10 20.01 -1.23
CA ALA A 41 -2.03 20.38 -2.31
C ALA A 41 -2.30 19.20 -3.26
N THR A 42 -1.28 18.38 -3.51
CA THR A 42 -1.31 17.31 -4.51
C THR A 42 -1.57 15.92 -3.91
N CYS A 43 -1.61 15.78 -2.58
CA CYS A 43 -1.93 14.52 -1.90
C CYS A 43 -3.28 13.92 -2.34
N LYS A 44 -4.24 14.75 -2.75
CA LYS A 44 -5.56 14.29 -3.23
C LYS A 44 -5.51 13.60 -4.60
N GLU A 45 -4.49 13.89 -5.41
CA GLU A 45 -4.32 13.30 -6.74
C GLU A 45 -3.86 11.83 -6.66
N LEU A 46 -3.32 11.43 -5.50
CA LEU A 46 -2.95 10.05 -5.19
C LEU A 46 -4.18 9.15 -4.94
N LEU A 47 -5.38 9.72 -4.88
CA LEU A 47 -6.61 8.98 -4.63
C LEU A 47 -7.22 8.43 -5.94
N PRO A 48 -7.89 7.26 -5.91
CA PRO A 48 -7.81 6.28 -4.84
C PRO A 48 -6.44 5.58 -4.84
N PHE A 49 -5.95 5.22 -3.65
CA PHE A 49 -4.72 4.41 -3.49
C PHE A 49 -5.02 3.01 -2.97
N SER A 50 -4.04 2.13 -3.13
CA SER A 50 -3.92 0.87 -2.42
C SER A 50 -2.98 1.00 -1.23
N SER A 51 -3.28 0.30 -0.15
CA SER A 51 -2.47 0.31 1.07
C SER A 51 -2.38 -1.10 1.64
N SER A 52 -1.22 -1.47 2.17
CA SER A 52 -1.02 -2.72 2.91
C SER A 52 -0.12 -2.47 4.12
N LEU A 53 -0.66 -2.75 5.30
CA LEU A 53 0.03 -2.59 6.58
C LEU A 53 0.46 -3.97 7.06
N PHE A 54 1.76 -4.19 7.15
CA PHE A 54 2.36 -5.39 7.74
C PHE A 54 2.90 -5.04 9.12
N VAL A 55 2.67 -5.94 10.09
CA VAL A 55 3.21 -5.81 11.44
C VAL A 55 4.14 -7.00 11.68
N ILE A 56 5.41 -6.70 11.96
CA ILE A 56 6.47 -7.69 12.12
C ILE A 56 6.73 -7.85 13.62
N ASN A 57 6.23 -8.93 14.21
CA ASN A 57 6.50 -9.31 15.59
C ASN A 57 6.35 -10.83 15.79
N ASP A 58 6.93 -11.34 16.88
CA ASP A 58 6.93 -12.77 17.21
C ASP A 58 5.52 -13.38 17.32
N ARG A 59 4.55 -12.61 17.81
CA ARG A 59 3.17 -13.10 17.99
C ARG A 59 2.51 -13.38 16.64
N LEU A 60 2.70 -12.49 15.67
CA LEU A 60 2.15 -12.64 14.32
C LEU A 60 2.92 -13.69 13.53
N TRP A 61 4.24 -13.78 13.68
CA TRP A 61 5.02 -14.86 13.09
C TRP A 61 4.56 -16.24 13.57
N LYS A 62 4.33 -16.41 14.88
CA LYS A 62 3.72 -17.64 15.42
C LYS A 62 2.34 -17.93 14.85
N MET A 63 1.59 -16.89 14.44
CA MET A 63 0.33 -17.09 13.75
C MET A 63 0.56 -17.55 12.30
N MET A 64 1.55 -17.00 11.60
CA MET A 64 1.94 -17.37 10.24
C MET A 64 2.42 -18.83 10.13
N ASP A 65 2.94 -19.43 11.20
CA ASP A 65 3.27 -20.86 11.25
C ASP A 65 2.07 -21.78 10.95
N ARG A 66 0.85 -21.27 11.12
CA ARG A 66 -0.40 -21.99 10.81
C ARG A 66 -0.82 -21.88 9.34
N LYS A 67 -0.15 -21.04 8.56
CA LYS A 67 -0.42 -20.83 7.13
C LYS A 67 0.05 -22.05 6.35
N ILE A 68 -0.83 -22.56 5.48
CA ILE A 68 -0.57 -23.84 4.80
C ILE A 68 0.44 -23.73 3.67
N TRP A 69 0.49 -22.59 2.98
CA TRP A 69 1.25 -22.46 1.74
C TRP A 69 2.69 -21.99 1.99
N ASP A 70 2.86 -20.94 2.77
CA ASP A 70 4.18 -20.35 3.03
C ASP A 70 4.18 -19.64 4.39
N CYS A 71 4.62 -20.35 5.43
CA CYS A 71 4.71 -19.81 6.78
C CYS A 71 5.82 -18.77 6.96
N ARG A 72 6.74 -18.64 5.99
CA ARG A 72 7.85 -17.68 6.07
C ARG A 72 7.46 -16.29 5.58
N LYS A 73 6.25 -16.14 5.03
CA LYS A 73 5.75 -14.87 4.51
C LYS A 73 4.62 -14.31 5.36
N MET A 74 4.79 -13.06 5.77
CA MET A 74 3.84 -12.31 6.59
C MET A 74 2.64 -11.85 5.76
N LEU A 75 1.43 -12.12 6.25
CA LEU A 75 0.21 -11.53 5.70
C LEU A 75 0.04 -10.09 6.20
N ALA A 76 -0.53 -9.22 5.37
CA ALA A 76 -0.87 -7.87 5.79
C ALA A 76 -1.90 -7.89 6.93
N MET A 77 -1.68 -7.13 8.00
CA MET A 77 -2.66 -6.95 9.06
C MET A 77 -3.92 -6.27 8.53
N THR A 78 -3.74 -5.25 7.69
CA THR A 78 -4.86 -4.58 7.03
C THR A 78 -4.53 -4.23 5.59
N THR A 79 -5.54 -4.25 4.71
CA THR A 79 -5.38 -3.94 3.29
C THR A 79 -6.47 -3.02 2.77
N ILE A 80 -6.12 -2.11 1.87
CA ILE A 80 -7.03 -1.41 0.97
C ILE A 80 -6.55 -1.75 -0.44
N PRO A 81 -7.34 -2.43 -1.29
CA PRO A 81 -8.70 -2.90 -1.04
C PRO A 81 -8.76 -4.13 -0.13
N LEU A 82 -9.98 -4.58 0.20
CA LEU A 82 -10.21 -5.89 0.81
C LEU A 82 -9.68 -7.01 -0.10
N CYS A 83 -8.95 -7.95 0.49
CA CYS A 83 -8.51 -9.18 -0.16
C CYS A 83 -9.05 -10.39 0.62
N THR A 84 -9.83 -11.26 -0.02
CA THR A 84 -10.41 -12.46 0.61
C THR A 84 -10.04 -13.72 -0.15
N TRP A 85 -10.20 -14.87 0.49
CA TRP A 85 -10.20 -16.15 -0.23
C TRP A 85 -11.58 -16.40 -0.86
N ASP A 86 -11.60 -16.90 -2.10
CA ASP A 86 -12.79 -17.33 -2.82
C ASP A 86 -12.47 -18.59 -3.65
N HIS A 87 -13.19 -19.68 -3.40
CA HIS A 87 -12.93 -20.96 -4.07
C HIS A 87 -13.12 -20.85 -5.58
N ASP A 88 -14.11 -20.08 -6.05
CA ASP A 88 -14.39 -19.94 -7.48
C ASP A 88 -13.28 -19.17 -8.21
N CYS A 89 -12.39 -18.50 -7.46
CA CYS A 89 -11.22 -17.80 -7.98
C CYS A 89 -9.96 -18.69 -8.02
N GLU A 90 -10.00 -19.92 -7.49
CA GLU A 90 -8.86 -20.85 -7.51
C GLU A 90 -8.60 -21.37 -8.92
N THR A 91 -7.46 -20.99 -9.49
CA THR A 91 -7.02 -21.43 -10.83
C THR A 91 -5.54 -21.77 -10.82
N THR A 92 -5.02 -22.37 -11.90
CA THR A 92 -3.57 -22.63 -12.04
C THR A 92 -2.72 -21.35 -11.88
N ARG A 93 -3.26 -20.19 -12.25
CA ARG A 93 -2.59 -18.88 -12.12
C ARG A 93 -2.89 -18.17 -10.79
N ASN A 94 -3.91 -18.60 -10.05
CA ASN A 94 -4.28 -18.11 -8.73
C ASN A 94 -4.55 -19.30 -7.80
N PRO A 95 -3.52 -20.09 -7.44
CA PRO A 95 -3.71 -21.34 -6.70
C PRO A 95 -4.21 -21.12 -5.27
N LYS A 96 -4.12 -19.89 -4.76
CA LYS A 96 -4.59 -19.48 -3.44
C LYS A 96 -6.00 -18.89 -3.46
N GLY A 97 -6.65 -18.79 -4.63
CA GLY A 97 -8.02 -18.27 -4.73
C GLY A 97 -8.19 -16.85 -4.20
N ALA A 98 -7.12 -16.05 -4.20
CA ALA A 98 -7.17 -14.70 -3.65
C ALA A 98 -8.01 -13.81 -4.56
N ARG A 99 -9.04 -13.20 -3.98
CA ARG A 99 -9.94 -12.26 -4.64
C ARG A 99 -9.71 -10.87 -4.08
N ARG A 100 -9.37 -9.94 -4.96
CA ARG A 100 -9.19 -8.52 -4.64
C ARG A 100 -10.46 -7.77 -4.99
N TRP A 101 -11.01 -7.07 -4.03
CA TRP A 101 -12.21 -6.27 -4.24
C TRP A 101 -11.83 -4.91 -4.85
N PRO A 102 -12.78 -4.21 -5.51
CA PRO A 102 -12.54 -2.85 -5.96
C PRO A 102 -12.21 -1.91 -4.78
N ILE A 103 -11.34 -0.95 -5.02
CA ILE A 103 -11.03 0.08 -4.04
C ILE A 103 -12.24 1.03 -3.94
N LYS A 104 -12.75 1.19 -2.72
CA LYS A 104 -13.76 2.23 -2.44
C LYS A 104 -13.07 3.54 -2.08
N SER A 105 -13.85 4.62 -2.00
CA SER A 105 -13.33 5.94 -1.61
C SER A 105 -12.48 5.86 -0.34
N ASN A 106 -11.27 6.39 -0.44
CA ASN A 106 -10.30 6.48 0.63
C ASN A 106 -9.69 7.88 0.65
N SER A 107 -8.96 8.19 1.72
CA SER A 107 -8.28 9.45 1.89
C SER A 107 -6.90 9.24 2.48
N MET A 108 -6.00 10.13 2.08
CA MET A 108 -4.66 10.26 2.62
C MET A 108 -4.45 11.72 2.96
N ASP A 109 -3.86 11.98 4.12
CA ASP A 109 -3.50 13.30 4.59
C ASP A 109 -2.12 13.23 5.23
N ILE A 110 -1.32 14.26 5.03
CA ILE A 110 0.04 14.34 5.56
C ILE A 110 0.20 15.68 6.25
N ASP A 111 0.54 15.64 7.53
CA ASP A 111 0.97 16.82 8.27
C ASP A 111 2.50 16.80 8.27
N LEU A 112 3.14 17.81 7.67
CA LEU A 112 4.59 17.93 7.57
C LEU A 112 5.14 18.98 8.56
N GLY A 113 4.41 19.29 9.62
CA GLY A 113 4.86 20.16 10.70
C GLY A 113 6.08 19.61 11.47
N PRO A 114 6.36 20.16 12.67
CA PRO A 114 7.50 19.75 13.49
C PRO A 114 7.51 18.27 13.90
N LYS A 115 6.34 17.61 13.84
CA LYS A 115 6.17 16.18 14.05
C LYS A 115 5.38 15.63 12.86
N PRO A 116 6.06 15.16 11.81
CA PRO A 116 5.37 14.73 10.61
C PRO A 116 4.48 13.51 10.86
N VAL A 117 3.26 13.52 10.34
CA VAL A 117 2.27 12.45 10.51
C VAL A 117 1.61 12.12 9.18
N LEU A 118 1.55 10.83 8.85
CA LEU A 118 0.75 10.29 7.74
C LEU A 118 -0.56 9.70 8.28
N LYS A 119 -1.68 10.10 7.69
CA LYS A 119 -3.03 9.59 8.01
C LYS A 119 -3.64 8.97 6.77
N ILE A 120 -4.11 7.73 6.93
CA ILE A 120 -4.77 6.94 5.88
C ILE A 120 -6.12 6.50 6.41
N GLN A 121 -7.17 6.70 5.61
CA GLN A 121 -8.51 6.24 5.94
C GLN A 121 -9.19 5.62 4.73
N GLY A 122 -9.94 4.55 4.92
CA GLY A 122 -10.72 3.94 3.85
C GLY A 122 -11.49 2.71 4.31
N GLU A 123 -12.04 1.98 3.36
CA GLU A 123 -12.65 0.68 3.62
C GLU A 123 -11.77 -0.44 3.04
N GLY A 124 -11.57 -1.50 3.81
CA GLY A 124 -10.58 -2.52 3.50
C GLY A 124 -10.76 -3.80 4.29
N GLY A 125 -9.73 -4.65 4.28
CA GLY A 125 -9.69 -5.89 5.05
C GLY A 125 -8.98 -5.70 6.40
N ASP A 126 -9.59 -6.18 7.48
CA ASP A 126 -8.95 -6.43 8.78
C ASP A 126 -8.64 -7.93 8.90
N PHE A 127 -7.37 -8.28 9.09
CA PHE A 127 -6.94 -9.67 9.27
C PHE A 127 -7.32 -10.17 10.67
N SER A 128 -8.24 -11.13 10.71
CA SER A 128 -8.76 -11.70 11.95
C SER A 128 -8.23 -13.11 12.25
N GLY A 129 -7.15 -13.53 11.57
CA GLY A 129 -6.51 -14.83 11.73
C GLY A 129 -6.88 -15.83 10.63
N PHE A 130 -6.88 -17.11 10.97
CA PHE A 130 -7.13 -18.20 10.03
C PHE A 130 -8.41 -18.95 10.38
N ILE A 131 -9.15 -19.35 9.36
CA ILE A 131 -10.37 -20.17 9.46
C ILE A 131 -10.21 -21.47 8.68
N GLU A 132 -10.81 -22.56 9.18
CA GLU A 132 -10.85 -23.84 8.46
C GLU A 132 -11.86 -23.78 7.32
N GLN A 133 -11.45 -24.17 6.11
CA GLN A 133 -12.28 -24.22 4.91
C GLN A 133 -13.59 -24.97 5.14
N SER A 134 -13.54 -26.11 5.85
CA SER A 134 -14.74 -26.89 6.18
C SER A 134 -15.79 -26.09 6.97
N HIS A 135 -15.36 -25.13 7.80
CA HIS A 135 -16.29 -24.25 8.56
C HIS A 135 -16.95 -23.20 7.67
N LEU A 136 -16.31 -22.80 6.57
CA LEU A 136 -16.89 -21.90 5.57
C LEU A 136 -17.97 -22.62 4.74
N THR A 137 -17.75 -23.89 4.43
CA THR A 137 -18.58 -24.66 3.49
C THR A 137 -19.62 -25.55 4.16
N ALA A 138 -19.60 -25.69 5.49
CA ALA A 138 -20.53 -26.50 6.30
C ALA A 138 -22.03 -26.27 6.06
N ARG A 139 -22.43 -25.25 5.28
CA ARG A 139 -23.81 -25.06 4.82
C ARG A 139 -24.24 -25.98 3.67
N LYS A 140 -23.33 -26.68 2.99
CA LYS A 140 -23.67 -27.65 1.94
C LYS A 140 -23.39 -29.06 2.43
N TRP A 141 -24.46 -29.81 2.70
CA TRP A 141 -24.37 -31.21 3.13
C TRP A 141 -23.71 -32.09 2.05
N GLY A 142 -22.62 -32.80 2.39
CA GLY A 142 -22.32 -34.09 1.76
C GLY A 142 -20.89 -34.43 1.31
N ILE A 143 -19.89 -33.53 1.27
CA ILE A 143 -18.55 -33.87 0.73
C ILE A 143 -17.42 -33.24 1.58
N PRO A 144 -16.26 -33.92 1.77
CA PRO A 144 -15.16 -33.40 2.58
C PRO A 144 -14.41 -32.32 1.80
N ASP A 145 -14.64 -31.06 2.14
CA ASP A 145 -13.72 -29.99 1.78
C ASP A 145 -12.43 -30.17 2.58
N THR A 146 -11.29 -30.17 1.88
CA THR A 146 -9.97 -30.32 2.50
C THR A 146 -9.84 -29.39 3.71
N ARG A 147 -9.30 -29.89 4.83
CA ARG A 147 -9.07 -29.07 6.04
C ARG A 147 -7.92 -28.10 5.79
N ARG A 148 -8.19 -27.03 5.05
CA ARG A 148 -7.24 -25.95 4.79
C ARG A 148 -7.53 -24.77 5.71
N LEU A 149 -6.50 -24.23 6.34
CA LEU A 149 -6.52 -22.94 7.03
C LEU A 149 -6.33 -21.85 5.99
N LEU A 150 -7.28 -20.93 5.94
CA LEU A 150 -7.35 -19.84 4.99
C LEU A 150 -7.29 -18.49 5.71
N PRO A 151 -6.64 -17.47 5.14
CA PRO A 151 -6.66 -16.12 5.71
C PRO A 151 -8.09 -15.60 5.82
N ASN A 152 -8.45 -15.03 6.98
CA ASN A 152 -9.76 -14.46 7.23
C ASN A 152 -9.68 -12.94 7.33
N TYR A 153 -10.00 -12.27 6.23
CA TYR A 153 -10.17 -10.82 6.20
C TYR A 153 -11.64 -10.46 6.29
N VAL A 154 -11.96 -9.54 7.19
CA VAL A 154 -13.31 -8.96 7.30
C VAL A 154 -13.32 -7.54 6.76
N PHE A 155 -14.40 -7.18 6.08
CA PHE A 155 -14.56 -5.83 5.56
C PHE A 155 -14.81 -4.85 6.71
N GLU A 156 -13.95 -3.84 6.85
CA GLU A 156 -14.01 -2.88 7.94
C GLU A 156 -13.62 -1.48 7.45
N SER A 157 -14.03 -0.46 8.20
CA SER A 157 -13.46 0.89 8.07
C SER A 157 -12.11 0.92 8.78
N LEU A 158 -11.09 1.43 8.10
CA LEU A 158 -9.72 1.48 8.58
C LEU A 158 -9.29 2.94 8.73
N ARG A 159 -8.62 3.25 9.83
CA ARG A 159 -7.87 4.50 10.00
C ARG A 159 -6.49 4.18 10.57
N ILE A 160 -5.47 4.52 9.80
CA ILE A 160 -4.05 4.36 10.15
C ILE A 160 -3.47 5.75 10.35
N GLU A 161 -2.75 5.93 11.45
CA GLU A 161 -1.99 7.14 11.74
C GLU A 161 -0.56 6.73 12.09
N ALA A 162 0.42 7.24 11.34
CA ALA A 162 1.83 6.93 11.53
C ALA A 162 2.62 8.23 11.78
N ASN A 163 3.30 8.32 12.93
CA ASN A 163 4.29 9.36 13.16
C ASN A 163 5.56 9.03 12.38
N LEU A 164 6.05 9.98 11.59
CA LEU A 164 7.15 9.80 10.67
C LEU A 164 8.51 10.26 11.23
N ASP A 165 8.58 10.71 12.49
CA ASP A 165 9.82 11.16 13.15
C ASP A 165 10.97 10.15 13.02
N ARG A 166 10.65 8.85 13.13
CA ARG A 166 11.61 7.73 13.04
C ARG A 166 11.43 6.90 11.77
N ALA A 167 10.69 7.41 10.79
CA ALA A 167 10.42 6.67 9.58
C ALA A 167 11.66 6.51 8.68
N VAL A 168 11.78 5.33 8.10
CA VAL A 168 12.57 5.09 6.90
C VAL A 168 11.60 5.01 5.73
N LEU A 169 11.69 6.00 4.84
CA LEU A 169 10.89 6.07 3.62
C LEU A 169 11.69 5.48 2.46
N GLU A 170 11.03 4.66 1.64
CA GLU A 170 11.56 4.10 0.40
C GLU A 170 10.49 4.32 -0.69
N ILE A 171 10.82 5.08 -1.74
CA ILE A 171 9.97 5.20 -2.92
C ILE A 171 10.28 4.09 -3.90
N HIS A 172 9.29 3.66 -4.69
CA HIS A 172 9.40 2.52 -5.59
C HIS A 172 9.97 1.26 -4.92
N PRO A 173 9.45 0.86 -3.74
CA PRO A 173 10.03 -0.20 -2.94
C PRO A 173 10.07 -1.51 -3.71
N SER A 174 11.24 -2.16 -3.69
CA SER A 174 11.37 -3.50 -4.25
C SER A 174 10.49 -4.48 -3.48
N PRO A 175 9.84 -5.45 -4.16
CA PRO A 175 9.08 -6.49 -3.47
C PRO A 175 9.94 -7.23 -2.45
N ARG A 176 9.41 -7.39 -1.24
CA ARG A 176 10.12 -8.04 -0.13
C ARG A 176 9.75 -9.51 -0.05
N ASP A 177 10.74 -10.39 0.03
CA ASP A 177 10.54 -11.84 0.00
C ASP A 177 9.77 -12.34 1.22
N GLU A 178 9.90 -11.66 2.36
CA GLU A 178 9.24 -11.97 3.62
C GLU A 178 7.77 -11.52 3.70
N LEU A 179 7.26 -10.80 2.71
CA LEU A 179 5.87 -10.32 2.67
C LEU A 179 5.03 -11.15 1.70
N ASP A 180 3.80 -11.48 2.12
CA ASP A 180 2.82 -12.15 1.27
C ASP A 180 1.88 -11.12 0.63
N TYR A 181 2.05 -10.94 -0.68
CA TYR A 181 1.24 -10.04 -1.50
C TYR A 181 0.01 -10.71 -2.13
N ASP A 182 -0.21 -12.01 -1.90
CA ASP A 182 -1.34 -12.73 -2.49
C ASP A 182 -2.67 -12.24 -1.90
N PHE A 183 -2.68 -11.88 -0.62
CA PHE A 183 -3.82 -11.29 0.08
C PHE A 183 -3.64 -9.79 0.33
N SER A 184 -2.93 -9.13 -0.59
CA SER A 184 -2.71 -7.69 -0.65
C SER A 184 -2.86 -7.25 -2.11
N ASP A 185 -2.70 -5.97 -2.39
CA ASP A 185 -2.43 -5.56 -3.76
C ASP A 185 -1.14 -6.21 -4.31
N ASN A 186 -1.03 -6.27 -5.64
CA ASN A 186 0.15 -6.75 -6.33
C ASN A 186 1.36 -5.90 -5.95
N ALA A 187 2.49 -6.55 -5.63
CA ALA A 187 3.74 -5.88 -5.28
C ALA A 187 4.17 -4.83 -6.34
N ARG A 188 3.86 -5.10 -7.61
CA ARG A 188 4.11 -4.18 -8.73
C ARG A 188 3.46 -2.81 -8.55
N VAL A 189 2.26 -2.74 -7.96
CA VAL A 189 1.56 -1.47 -7.70
C VAL A 189 2.37 -0.57 -6.78
N PHE A 190 3.00 -1.16 -5.75
CA PHE A 190 3.84 -0.41 -4.82
C PHE A 190 5.20 -0.07 -5.42
N PHE A 191 5.77 -0.98 -6.22
CA PHE A 191 7.05 -0.78 -6.88
C PHE A 191 6.99 0.32 -7.95
N GLU A 192 5.94 0.36 -8.77
CA GLU A 192 5.88 1.32 -9.89
C GLU A 192 5.52 2.73 -9.41
N HIS A 193 4.47 2.88 -8.60
CA HIS A 193 3.96 4.20 -8.20
C HIS A 193 3.55 4.20 -6.73
N GLY A 194 4.48 3.84 -5.86
CA GLY A 194 4.23 3.75 -4.44
C GLY A 194 5.45 4.04 -3.57
N PHE A 195 5.21 3.95 -2.28
CA PHE A 195 6.21 4.12 -1.24
C PHE A 195 5.98 3.16 -0.09
N LEU A 196 7.05 2.91 0.65
CA LEU A 196 7.08 2.17 1.89
C LEU A 196 7.49 3.10 3.03
N VAL A 197 6.70 3.10 4.10
CA VAL A 197 7.09 3.66 5.40
C VAL A 197 7.42 2.51 6.34
N HIS A 198 8.68 2.43 6.76
CA HIS A 198 9.12 1.53 7.83
C HIS A 198 9.31 2.34 9.12
N VAL A 199 8.60 1.95 10.18
CA VAL A 199 8.59 2.68 11.45
C VAL A 199 8.34 1.73 12.62
N PRO A 200 8.83 2.02 13.85
CA PRO A 200 8.43 1.30 15.04
C PRO A 200 6.90 1.33 15.22
N GLY A 201 6.32 0.20 15.61
CA GLY A 201 4.87 0.05 15.77
C GLY A 201 4.28 0.95 16.85
N GLU A 202 5.10 1.40 17.80
CA GLU A 202 4.69 2.39 18.79
C GLU A 202 4.38 3.77 18.17
N ASP A 203 4.88 4.06 16.97
CA ASP A 203 4.55 5.29 16.24
C ASP A 203 3.33 5.11 15.32
N VAL A 204 2.72 3.91 15.31
CA VAL A 204 1.58 3.60 14.45
C VAL A 204 0.36 3.25 15.26
N THR A 205 -0.72 3.98 15.02
CA THR A 205 -2.04 3.69 15.55
C THR A 205 -2.95 3.18 14.44
N LEU A 206 -3.61 2.05 14.69
CA LEU A 206 -4.63 1.49 13.83
C LEU A 206 -5.98 1.49 14.54
N GLN A 207 -7.00 2.03 13.88
CA GLN A 207 -8.39 1.92 14.28
C GLN A 207 -9.16 1.12 13.23
N VAL A 208 -9.86 0.07 13.69
CA VAL A 208 -10.70 -0.79 12.86
C VAL A 208 -12.16 -0.68 13.29
N GLY A 209 -13.03 -0.27 12.37
CA GLY A 209 -14.46 -0.09 12.59
C GLY A 209 -14.73 0.85 13.77
N LYS A 210 -15.56 0.37 14.71
CA LYS A 210 -15.91 1.12 15.94
C LYS A 210 -14.99 0.83 17.12
N ARG A 211 -13.95 0.02 16.94
CA ARG A 211 -13.00 -0.33 18.02
C ARG A 211 -12.18 0.89 18.41
N LYS A 212 -11.65 0.90 19.64
CA LYS A 212 -10.71 1.94 20.06
C LYS A 212 -9.43 1.86 19.22
N PRO A 213 -8.84 3.00 18.84
CA PRO A 213 -7.53 3.02 18.21
C PRO A 213 -6.52 2.26 19.08
N THR A 214 -5.71 1.42 18.46
CA THR A 214 -4.72 0.58 19.13
C THR A 214 -3.35 0.84 18.52
N GLN A 215 -2.34 0.92 19.37
CA GLN A 215 -0.95 1.05 18.97
C GLN A 215 -0.40 -0.31 18.50
N MET A 216 0.39 -0.32 17.43
CA MET A 216 0.95 -1.56 16.89
C MET A 216 2.14 -2.04 17.73
N ALA A 217 2.42 -3.34 17.69
CA ALA A 217 3.53 -3.96 18.43
C ALA A 217 4.56 -4.53 17.46
N GLY A 218 5.85 -4.27 17.70
CA GLY A 218 6.95 -4.65 16.79
C GLY A 218 7.22 -3.58 15.74
N ASP A 219 7.69 -3.98 14.56
CA ASP A 219 7.95 -3.06 13.44
C ASP A 219 6.76 -3.02 12.48
N VAL A 220 6.51 -1.86 11.88
CA VAL A 220 5.44 -1.67 10.90
C VAL A 220 6.02 -1.32 9.54
N LEU A 221 5.58 -2.05 8.52
CA LEU A 221 5.82 -1.74 7.12
C LEU A 221 4.48 -1.34 6.50
N LEU A 222 4.34 -0.06 6.17
CA LEU A 222 3.15 0.50 5.53
C LEU A 222 3.48 0.79 4.06
N LEU A 223 2.94 -0.03 3.17
CA LEU A 223 3.03 0.17 1.72
C LEU A 223 1.81 0.93 1.24
N VAL A 224 2.03 1.95 0.42
CA VAL A 224 0.99 2.75 -0.23
C VAL A 224 1.35 2.91 -1.70
N GLY A 225 0.42 2.72 -2.61
CA GLY A 225 0.66 2.87 -4.04
C GLY A 225 -0.60 3.19 -4.83
N LYS A 226 -0.46 3.76 -6.01
CA LYS A 226 -1.58 4.09 -6.89
C LYS A 226 -1.65 3.10 -8.05
N ARG A 227 -2.87 2.66 -8.39
CA ARG A 227 -3.13 1.89 -9.61
C ARG A 227 -3.51 2.83 -10.75
N PHE A 228 -3.02 2.52 -11.94
CA PHE A 228 -3.37 3.16 -13.19
C PHE A 228 -4.02 2.13 -14.11
N ASP A 229 -5.21 2.44 -14.61
CA ASP A 229 -6.01 1.53 -15.43
C ASP A 229 -6.05 2.04 -16.89
N GLY A 230 -4.91 1.98 -17.60
CA GLY A 230 -4.81 2.29 -19.04
C GLY A 230 -3.89 3.48 -19.38
N ASP A 231 -3.75 3.76 -20.68
CA ASP A 231 -2.76 4.72 -21.23
C ASP A 231 -3.15 6.22 -21.03
N ASP A 232 -4.40 6.51 -20.63
CA ASP A 232 -4.92 7.88 -20.52
C ASP A 232 -4.44 8.64 -19.26
N ASP A 233 -3.70 7.98 -18.35
CA ASP A 233 -3.27 8.54 -17.07
C ASP A 233 -1.80 9.00 -17.00
N SER A 234 -1.07 9.03 -18.12
CA SER A 234 0.38 9.34 -18.15
C SER A 234 0.79 10.65 -17.43
N ASN A 235 -0.03 11.70 -17.51
CA ASN A 235 0.23 12.96 -16.78
C ASN A 235 0.08 12.79 -15.26
N LEU A 236 -0.87 11.95 -14.83
CA LEU A 236 -1.11 11.68 -13.42
C LEU A 236 -0.04 10.75 -12.86
N GLU A 237 0.41 9.76 -13.62
CA GLU A 237 1.58 8.93 -13.30
C GLU A 237 2.81 9.80 -13.02
N LEU A 238 3.13 10.71 -13.93
CA LEU A 238 4.26 11.62 -13.74
C LEU A 238 4.08 12.51 -12.51
N LEU A 239 2.87 13.02 -12.26
CA LEU A 239 2.58 13.82 -11.08
C LEU A 239 2.81 13.03 -9.78
N VAL A 240 2.42 11.75 -9.76
CA VAL A 240 2.67 10.85 -8.63
C VAL A 240 4.16 10.67 -8.42
N ASP A 241 4.95 10.43 -9.46
CA ASP A 241 6.40 10.23 -9.31
C ASP A 241 7.11 11.50 -8.82
N ILE A 242 6.68 12.68 -9.30
CA ILE A 242 7.15 13.98 -8.78
C ILE A 242 6.78 14.13 -7.30
N TRP A 243 5.56 13.73 -6.92
CA TRP A 243 5.11 13.75 -5.53
C TRP A 243 5.96 12.84 -4.64
N LEU A 244 6.22 11.61 -5.08
CA LEU A 244 7.04 10.64 -4.36
C LEU A 244 8.45 11.18 -4.12
N LYS A 245 9.08 11.75 -5.15
CA LYS A 245 10.41 12.37 -5.05
C LYS A 245 10.42 13.59 -4.13
N ALA A 246 9.39 14.44 -4.17
CA ALA A 246 9.23 15.54 -3.23
C ALA A 246 9.10 15.01 -1.79
N PHE A 247 8.34 13.95 -1.58
CA PHE A 247 8.13 13.37 -0.26
C PHE A 247 9.42 12.76 0.30
N GLU A 248 10.16 11.99 -0.51
CA GLU A 248 11.49 11.48 -0.19
C GLU A 248 12.45 12.59 0.24
N LYS A 249 12.55 13.64 -0.57
CA LYS A 249 13.41 14.79 -0.30
C LYS A 249 13.03 15.49 1.02
N ARG A 250 11.73 15.64 1.28
CA ARG A 250 11.23 16.27 2.51
C ARG A 250 11.54 15.45 3.76
N MET A 251 11.46 14.12 3.66
CA MET A 251 11.76 13.24 4.79
C MET A 251 13.25 13.12 5.04
N ALA A 252 14.08 13.25 4.00
CA ALA A 252 15.53 13.33 4.15
C ALA A 252 16.00 14.61 4.87
N SER A 253 15.27 15.72 4.77
CA SER A 253 15.64 16.99 5.44
C SER A 253 15.23 17.11 6.91
N VAL A 254 14.46 16.14 7.45
CA VAL A 254 14.09 16.09 8.88
C VAL A 254 15.18 15.44 9.74
N LYS A 255 16.08 14.67 9.12
CA LYS A 255 17.16 13.93 9.77
C LYS A 255 18.38 14.82 10.02
#